data_AF-A0A930SS53-F1
#
_entry.id   AF-A0A930SS53-F1
#
_cell.length_a   1.000
_cell.length_b   1.000
_cell.length_c   1.000
_cell.angle_alpha   90.00
_cell.angle_beta   90.00
_cell.angle_gamma   90.00
#
_symmetry.space_group_name_H-M   'P 1'
#
loop_
_entity.id
_entity.type
_entity.pdbx_description
1 polymer ?
#
loop_
_entity_poly.entity_id
_entity_poly.type
_entity_poly.pdbx_seq_one_letter_code
_entity_poly.pdbx_strand_id
1 'polypeptide(L)'
;MCPGFWSGLLNQHQAQRVFGLDRNKLEMLKGNDGLVKWIKEEVPLTFFLNSQSQQVITAYQQVMVWSQAHPQYTDAAKSEFAAVADSWMVAYAMAHNCKVVTNEQPSPESKKRILIPDACNQFGVQYTSPFEMLRTLSIQFQ
;
A
#
# COMPACT_ATOMS: atom_id res chain seq x y z
N MET A 1 15.04 -14.90 -4.45
CA MET A 1 14.64 -13.74 -3.62
C MET A 1 15.90 -13.01 -3.19
N CYS A 2 15.89 -11.68 -3.12
CA CYS A 2 17.02 -10.91 -2.60
C CYS A 2 16.94 -10.88 -1.06
N PRO A 3 17.78 -11.65 -0.32
CA PRO A 3 17.60 -11.81 1.12
C PRO A 3 17.83 -10.52 1.89
N GLY A 4 18.84 -9.73 1.48
CA GLY A 4 19.17 -8.45 2.12
C GLY A 4 18.04 -7.42 2.08
N PHE A 5 17.20 -7.42 1.04
CA PHE A 5 16.02 -6.57 0.98
C PHE A 5 15.00 -6.92 2.08
N TRP A 6 14.66 -8.20 2.22
CA TRP A 6 13.65 -8.65 3.18
C TRP A 6 14.13 -8.49 4.63
N SER A 7 15.38 -8.82 4.92
CA SER A 7 15.97 -8.57 6.24
C SER A 7 16.02 -7.08 6.57
N GLY A 8 16.39 -6.24 5.60
CA GLY A 8 16.33 -4.78 5.74
C GLY A 8 14.93 -4.28 6.08
N LEU A 9 13.90 -4.78 5.40
CA LEU A 9 12.50 -4.42 5.65
C LEU A 9 12.05 -4.79 7.08
N LEU A 10 12.41 -5.99 7.55
CA LEU A 10 12.11 -6.44 8.91
C LEU A 10 12.85 -5.62 9.97
N ASN A 11 14.11 -5.23 9.73
CA ASN A 11 14.85 -4.33 10.62
C ASN A 11 14.18 -2.95 10.72
N GLN A 12 13.66 -2.42 9.62
CA GLN A 12 12.93 -1.15 9.62
C GLN A 12 11.57 -1.27 10.33
N HIS A 13 10.93 -2.43 10.27
CA HIS A 13 9.74 -2.72 11.07
C HIS A 13 10.06 -2.77 12.57
N GLN A 14 11.17 -3.40 12.97
CA GLN A 14 11.61 -3.37 14.38
C GLN A 14 11.84 -1.94 14.87
N ALA A 15 12.32 -1.06 13.99
CA ALA A 15 12.43 0.38 14.27
C ALA A 15 11.11 1.16 14.17
N GLN A 16 9.96 0.48 14.00
CA GLN A 16 8.61 1.06 13.89
C GLN A 16 8.46 2.06 12.74
N ARG A 17 9.19 1.86 11.63
CA ARG A 17 9.20 2.77 10.46
C ARG A 17 8.45 2.23 9.25
N VAL A 18 8.38 0.92 9.10
CA VAL A 18 7.75 0.25 7.94
C VAL A 18 6.77 -0.80 8.41
N PHE A 19 5.60 -0.81 7.75
CA PHE A 19 4.51 -1.73 8.02
C PHE A 19 3.82 -2.08 6.71
N GLY A 20 3.14 -3.23 6.67
CA GLY A 20 2.16 -3.56 5.64
C GLY A 20 0.74 -3.41 6.17
N LEU A 21 -0.26 -3.50 5.30
CA LEU A 21 -1.65 -3.69 5.74
C LEU A 21 -2.06 -5.16 5.70
N ASP A 22 -3.01 -5.52 6.57
CA ASP A 22 -3.66 -6.82 6.57
C ASP A 22 -4.24 -7.21 5.20
N ARG A 23 -4.78 -6.24 4.45
CA ARG A 23 -5.25 -6.44 3.07
C ARG A 23 -4.13 -6.87 2.12
N ASN A 24 -2.96 -6.24 2.19
CA ASN A 24 -1.80 -6.67 1.40
C ASN A 24 -1.37 -8.09 1.77
N LYS A 25 -1.39 -8.44 3.07
CA LYS A 25 -1.10 -9.81 3.51
C LYS A 25 -2.01 -10.83 2.82
N LEU A 26 -3.31 -10.56 2.74
CA LEU A 26 -4.28 -11.45 2.10
C LEU A 26 -4.01 -11.63 0.61
N GLU A 27 -3.57 -10.57 -0.09
CA GLU A 27 -3.18 -10.66 -1.50
C GLU A 27 -1.89 -11.46 -1.67
N MET A 28 -0.87 -11.19 -0.85
CA MET A 28 0.41 -11.90 -0.89
C MET A 28 0.24 -13.40 -0.57
N LEU A 29 -0.70 -13.75 0.32
CA LEU A 29 -1.02 -15.14 0.67
C LEU A 29 -1.71 -15.92 -0.46
N LYS A 30 -2.29 -15.24 -1.46
CA LYS A 30 -2.85 -15.86 -2.67
C LYS A 30 -1.79 -16.09 -3.77
N GLY A 31 -0.57 -15.60 -3.55
CA GLY A 31 0.52 -15.62 -4.51
C GLY A 31 1.40 -16.87 -4.42
N ASN A 32 2.68 -16.69 -4.77
CA ASN A 32 3.68 -17.75 -4.89
C ASN A 32 4.11 -18.33 -3.53
N ASP A 33 4.29 -19.65 -3.47
CA ASP A 33 4.71 -20.44 -2.30
C ASP A 33 5.91 -19.85 -1.55
N GLY A 34 6.90 -19.32 -2.27
CA GLY A 34 8.08 -18.72 -1.64
C GLY A 34 7.77 -17.47 -0.79
N LEU A 35 6.89 -16.60 -1.28
CA LEU A 35 6.47 -15.40 -0.55
C LEU A 35 5.54 -15.76 0.60
N VAL A 36 4.63 -16.71 0.35
CA VAL A 36 3.72 -17.25 1.36
C VAL A 36 4.50 -17.85 2.53
N LYS A 37 5.54 -18.64 2.24
CA LYS A 37 6.42 -19.23 3.25
C LYS A 37 7.11 -18.16 4.08
N TRP A 38 7.72 -17.17 3.44
CA TRP A 38 8.36 -16.05 4.13
C TRP A 38 7.39 -15.29 5.05
N ILE A 39 6.17 -14.99 4.59
CA ILE A 39 5.14 -14.33 5.42
C ILE A 39 4.76 -15.17 6.64
N LYS A 40 4.71 -16.50 6.50
CA LYS A 40 4.30 -17.40 7.58
C LYS A 40 5.42 -17.67 8.59
N GLU A 41 6.67 -17.71 8.13
CA GLU A 41 7.81 -18.15 8.93
C GLU A 41 8.66 -17.00 9.48
N GLU A 42 8.78 -15.89 8.75
CA GLU A 42 9.78 -14.85 9.02
C GLU A 42 9.15 -13.49 9.39
N VAL A 43 7.90 -13.22 8.97
CA VAL A 43 7.26 -11.91 9.18
C VAL A 43 6.49 -11.88 10.51
N PRO A 44 6.84 -10.96 11.45
CA PRO A 44 6.09 -10.79 12.69
C PRO A 44 4.63 -10.42 12.43
N LEU A 45 3.70 -10.91 13.27
CA LEU A 45 2.29 -10.54 13.16
C LEU A 45 2.07 -9.02 13.30
N THR A 46 2.95 -8.35 14.05
CA THR A 46 2.95 -6.88 14.25
C THR A 46 3.31 -6.11 12.99
N PHE A 47 3.85 -6.76 11.95
CA PHE A 47 4.20 -6.12 10.68
C PHE A 47 2.98 -5.58 9.93
N PHE A 48 1.83 -6.26 10.08
CA PHE A 48 0.61 -5.92 9.37
C PHE A 48 -0.34 -5.12 10.25
N LEU A 49 -0.61 -3.89 9.84
CA LEU A 49 -1.57 -2.99 10.46
C LEU A 49 -3.00 -3.42 10.10
N ASN A 50 -3.91 -3.27 11.07
CA ASN A 50 -5.31 -3.62 10.91
C ASN A 50 -6.08 -2.46 10.24
N SER A 51 -6.86 -2.77 9.21
CA SER A 51 -7.66 -1.79 8.45
C SER A 51 -9.12 -1.64 8.92
N GLN A 52 -9.52 -2.29 10.01
CA GLN A 52 -10.90 -2.36 10.51
C GLN A 52 -11.27 -1.24 11.48
N SER A 53 -10.38 -0.28 11.73
CA SER A 53 -10.71 0.87 12.58
C SER A 53 -11.79 1.71 11.90
N GLN A 54 -12.70 2.30 12.69
CA GLN A 54 -13.78 3.13 12.15
C GLN A 54 -13.25 4.31 11.33
N GLN A 55 -12.11 4.88 11.73
CA GLN A 55 -11.44 5.97 11.01
C GLN A 55 -11.00 5.54 9.61
N VAL A 56 -10.38 4.36 9.49
CA VAL A 56 -9.94 3.81 8.18
C VAL A 56 -11.14 3.46 7.31
N ILE A 57 -12.22 2.91 7.89
CA ILE A 57 -13.45 2.61 7.15
C ILE A 57 -14.10 3.89 6.60
N THR A 58 -14.18 4.95 7.41
CA THR A 58 -14.70 6.25 6.96
C THR A 58 -13.81 6.87 5.88
N ALA A 59 -12.49 6.79 6.04
CA ALA A 59 -11.53 7.23 5.03
C ALA A 59 -11.72 6.45 3.71
N TYR A 60 -11.89 5.13 3.80
CA TYR A 60 -12.13 4.27 2.65
C TYR A 60 -13.42 4.62 1.91
N GLN A 61 -14.50 4.92 2.64
CA GLN A 61 -15.74 5.39 2.04
C GLN A 61 -15.54 6.66 1.22
N GLN A 62 -14.76 7.62 1.73
CA GLN A 62 -14.44 8.85 0.98
C GLN A 62 -13.64 8.55 -0.30
N VAL A 63 -12.63 7.69 -0.20
CA VAL A 63 -11.82 7.23 -1.34
C VAL A 63 -12.71 6.55 -2.40
N MET A 64 -13.67 5.73 -1.99
CA MET A 64 -14.62 5.07 -2.90
C MET A 64 -15.62 6.04 -3.53
N VAL A 65 -16.19 6.96 -2.75
CA VAL A 65 -17.13 7.96 -3.30
C VAL A 65 -16.44 8.79 -4.39
N TRP A 66 -15.22 9.24 -4.15
CA TRP A 66 -14.43 9.96 -5.16
C TRP A 66 -14.16 9.10 -6.39
N SER A 67 -13.63 7.88 -6.21
CA SER A 67 -13.22 7.04 -7.35
C SER A 67 -14.41 6.68 -8.24
N GLN A 68 -15.57 6.40 -7.64
CA GLN A 68 -16.81 6.07 -8.36
C GLN A 68 -17.41 7.28 -9.08
N ALA A 69 -17.34 8.47 -8.46
CA ALA A 69 -17.85 9.71 -9.06
C ALA A 69 -16.92 10.29 -10.14
N HIS A 70 -15.66 9.83 -10.22
CA HIS A 70 -14.69 10.39 -11.15
C HIS A 70 -15.09 10.12 -12.62
N PRO A 71 -15.26 11.16 -13.46
CA PRO A 71 -15.82 10.99 -14.81
C PRO A 71 -14.85 10.36 -15.81
N GLN A 72 -13.55 10.41 -15.52
CA GLN A 72 -12.52 9.95 -16.45
C GLN A 72 -12.31 8.42 -16.43
N TYR A 73 -12.52 7.78 -15.27
CA TYR A 73 -12.23 6.36 -15.10
C TYR A 73 -13.37 5.50 -15.64
N THR A 74 -13.01 4.41 -16.32
CA THR A 74 -14.00 3.42 -16.76
C THR A 74 -14.58 2.67 -15.55
N ASP A 75 -15.78 2.11 -15.71
CA ASP A 75 -16.41 1.32 -14.65
C ASP A 75 -15.55 0.12 -14.23
N ALA A 76 -14.83 -0.48 -15.18
CA ALA A 76 -13.86 -1.54 -14.91
C ALA A 76 -12.72 -1.05 -13.99
N ALA A 77 -12.14 0.13 -14.26
CA ALA A 77 -11.08 0.71 -13.44
C ALA A 77 -11.58 1.02 -12.01
N LYS A 78 -12.79 1.55 -11.91
CA LYS A 78 -13.47 1.84 -10.63
C LYS A 78 -13.73 0.57 -9.83
N SER A 79 -14.21 -0.48 -10.48
CA SER A 79 -14.47 -1.77 -9.85
C SER A 79 -13.19 -2.47 -9.41
N GLU A 80 -12.13 -2.42 -10.23
CA GLU A 80 -10.82 -3.00 -9.88
C GLU A 80 -10.25 -2.30 -8.64
N PHE A 81 -10.23 -0.96 -8.64
CA PHE A 81 -9.69 -0.18 -7.53
C PHE A 81 -10.44 -0.44 -6.21
N ALA A 82 -11.75 -0.68 -6.25
CA ALA A 82 -12.55 -1.03 -5.08
C ALA A 82 -12.30 -2.46 -4.56
N ALA A 83 -11.71 -3.34 -5.37
CA ALA A 83 -11.53 -4.75 -5.04
C ALA A 83 -10.12 -5.08 -4.51
N VAL A 84 -9.13 -4.23 -4.78
CA VAL A 84 -7.71 -4.46 -4.45
C VAL A 84 -7.28 -3.75 -3.16
N ALA A 85 -6.16 -4.15 -2.58
CA ALA A 85 -5.63 -3.54 -1.36
C ALA A 85 -5.21 -2.06 -1.53
N ASP A 86 -4.93 -1.63 -2.76
CA ASP A 86 -4.41 -0.29 -3.07
C ASP A 86 -5.31 0.84 -2.54
N SER A 87 -6.62 0.71 -2.69
CA SER A 87 -7.58 1.70 -2.18
C SER A 87 -7.61 1.77 -0.65
N TRP A 88 -7.38 0.64 0.02
CA TRP A 88 -7.23 0.58 1.48
C TRP A 88 -5.92 1.19 1.96
N MET A 89 -4.83 1.09 1.18
CA MET A 89 -3.56 1.75 1.50
C MET A 89 -3.71 3.27 1.54
N VAL A 90 -4.39 3.84 0.55
CA VAL A 90 -4.67 5.29 0.50
C VAL A 90 -5.55 5.70 1.67
N ALA A 91 -6.62 4.95 1.96
CA ALA A 91 -7.52 5.23 3.07
C ALA A 91 -6.81 5.18 4.43
N TYR A 92 -5.98 4.18 4.66
CA TYR A 92 -5.23 4.04 5.90
C TYR A 92 -4.25 5.21 6.08
N ALA A 93 -3.53 5.57 5.02
CA ALA A 93 -2.59 6.67 5.05
C ALA A 93 -3.29 8.02 5.28
N MET A 94 -4.49 8.21 4.72
CA MET A 94 -5.33 9.37 4.99
C MET A 94 -5.78 9.43 6.45
N ALA A 95 -6.19 8.31 7.05
CA ALA A 95 -6.67 8.25 8.43
C ALA A 95 -5.54 8.44 9.47
N HIS A 96 -4.34 7.96 9.18
CA HIS A 96 -3.22 7.91 10.12
C HIS A 96 -2.06 8.84 9.77
N ASN A 97 -2.23 9.72 8.77
CA ASN A 97 -1.20 10.63 8.27
C ASN A 97 0.13 9.92 7.94
N CYS A 98 0.02 8.75 7.30
CA CYS A 98 1.17 7.93 6.92
C CYS A 98 1.59 8.21 5.47
N LYS A 99 2.77 7.72 5.10
CA LYS A 99 3.27 7.78 3.72
C LYS A 99 3.08 6.44 3.03
N VAL A 100 2.47 6.44 1.85
CA VAL A 100 2.29 5.23 1.03
C VAL A 100 3.57 4.95 0.23
N VAL A 101 4.03 3.71 0.22
CA VAL A 101 5.18 3.30 -0.58
C VAL A 101 4.67 2.51 -1.79
N THR A 102 4.95 2.99 -3.00
CA THR A 102 4.48 2.35 -4.24
C THR A 102 5.53 2.47 -5.36
N ASN A 103 5.61 1.44 -6.20
CA ASN A 103 6.42 1.46 -7.44
C ASN A 103 5.71 2.14 -8.61
N GLU A 104 4.44 2.50 -8.46
CA GLU A 104 3.66 3.16 -9.49
C GLU A 104 4.09 4.61 -9.69
N GLN A 105 3.94 5.09 -10.92
CA GLN A 105 4.13 6.50 -11.28
C GLN A 105 2.77 7.15 -11.51
N PRO A 106 2.59 8.43 -11.18
CA PRO A 106 1.34 9.14 -11.44
C PRO A 106 1.04 9.14 -12.95
N SER A 107 -0.21 8.88 -13.30
CA SER A 107 -0.70 8.97 -14.67
C SER A 107 -2.09 9.60 -14.64
N PRO A 108 -2.18 10.93 -14.44
CA PRO A 108 -3.45 11.63 -14.30
C PRO A 108 -4.37 11.47 -15.50
N GLU A 109 -3.83 11.16 -16.69
CA GLU A 109 -4.56 10.92 -17.94
C GLU A 109 -5.05 9.46 -18.08
N SER A 110 -4.73 8.58 -17.13
CA SER A 110 -5.17 7.19 -17.15
C SER A 110 -6.69 7.12 -17.05
N LYS A 111 -7.32 6.38 -17.96
CA LYS A 111 -8.76 6.07 -17.92
C LYS A 111 -9.04 4.65 -17.45
N LYS A 112 -8.09 3.74 -17.65
CA LYS A 112 -8.26 2.29 -17.47
C LYS A 112 -7.84 1.80 -16.10
N ARG A 113 -7.13 2.61 -15.32
CA ARG A 113 -6.62 2.23 -14.00
C ARG A 113 -6.51 3.47 -13.12
N ILE A 114 -6.91 3.33 -11.86
CA ILE A 114 -6.69 4.33 -10.81
C ILE A 114 -5.37 3.95 -10.14
N LEU A 115 -4.33 4.77 -10.33
CA LEU A 115 -3.02 4.49 -9.75
C LEU A 115 -2.94 5.07 -8.34
N ILE A 116 -2.16 4.42 -7.48
CA ILE A 116 -1.97 4.84 -6.08
C ILE A 116 -1.52 6.30 -5.99
N PRO A 117 -0.51 6.78 -6.76
CA PRO A 117 -0.10 8.19 -6.71
C PRO A 117 -1.22 9.17 -7.03
N ASP A 118 -2.10 8.86 -7.99
CA ASP A 118 -3.19 9.75 -8.39
C ASP A 118 -4.25 9.87 -7.29
N ALA A 119 -4.59 8.73 -6.67
CA ALA A 119 -5.45 8.71 -5.49
C ALA A 119 -4.81 9.44 -4.30
N CYS A 120 -3.52 9.23 -4.04
CA CYS A 120 -2.79 9.94 -2.99
C CYS A 120 -2.80 11.46 -3.20
N ASN A 121 -2.57 11.91 -4.44
CA ASN A 121 -2.61 13.34 -4.80
C ASN A 121 -3.98 13.97 -4.54
N GLN A 122 -5.07 13.28 -4.86
CA GLN A 122 -6.42 13.76 -4.61
C GLN A 122 -6.69 14.04 -3.12
N PHE A 123 -6.20 13.16 -2.24
CA PHE A 123 -6.47 13.22 -0.80
C PHE A 123 -5.36 13.88 0.00
N GLY A 124 -4.33 14.45 -0.66
CA GLY A 124 -3.19 15.06 0.01
C GLY A 124 -2.34 14.06 0.81
N VAL A 125 -2.43 12.77 0.48
CA VAL A 125 -1.65 11.71 1.12
C VAL A 125 -0.25 11.70 0.54
N GLN A 126 0.76 11.68 1.39
CA GLN A 126 2.13 11.57 0.93
C GLN A 126 2.40 10.15 0.39
N TYR A 127 3.15 10.06 -0.71
CA TYR A 127 3.65 8.79 -1.22
C TYR A 127 5.12 8.90 -1.60
N THR A 128 5.81 7.76 -1.69
CA THR A 128 7.21 7.67 -2.13
C THR A 128 7.48 6.36 -2.85
N SER A 129 8.58 6.30 -3.59
CA SER A 129 9.05 5.05 -4.19
C SER A 129 9.78 4.19 -3.17
N PRO A 130 9.79 2.85 -3.34
CA PRO A 130 10.65 1.96 -2.57
C PRO A 130 12.12 2.39 -2.61
N PHE A 131 12.63 2.85 -3.75
CA PHE A 131 14.03 3.30 -3.86
C PHE A 131 14.32 4.50 -2.96
N GLU A 132 13.43 5.49 -2.95
CA GLU A 132 13.56 6.67 -2.08
C GLU A 132 13.37 6.30 -0.60
N MET A 133 12.46 5.38 -0.29
CA MET A 133 12.32 4.82 1.05
C MET A 133 13.63 4.15 1.51
N LEU A 134 14.21 3.28 0.68
CA LEU A 134 15.45 2.56 0.98
C LEU A 134 16.62 3.54 1.22
N ARG A 135 16.74 4.58 0.38
CA ARG A 135 17.74 5.65 0.54
C ARG A 135 17.54 6.42 1.84
N THR A 136 16.32 6.85 2.12
CA THR A 136 15.97 7.62 3.33
C THR A 136 16.23 6.81 4.60
N LEU A 137 15.92 5.51 4.56
CA LEU A 137 16.09 4.60 5.69
C LEU A 137 17.52 4.08 5.82
N SER A 138 18.43 4.50 4.93
CA SER A 138 19.84 4.05 4.88
C SER A 138 19.98 2.53 4.96
N ILE A 139 19.12 1.79 4.24
CA ILE A 139 19.19 0.33 4.23
C ILE A 139 20.46 -0.07 3.48
N GLN A 140 21.46 -0.55 4.22
CA GLN A 140 22.66 -1.15 3.66
C GLN A 140 22.36 -2.61 3.32
N PHE A 141 22.54 -2.98 2.05
CA PHE A 141 22.51 -4.37 1.62
C PHE A 141 23.89 -4.96 1.96
N GLN A 142 23.98 -5.72 3.06
CA GLN A 142 25.14 -6.58 3.33
C GLN A 142 24.99 -7.93 2.64
#